data_AF-A0A1Z8ATJ1-F1
#
_entry.id   AF-A0A1Z8ATJ1-F1
#
_cell.length_a   1.000
_cell.length_b   1.000
_cell.length_c   1.000
_cell.angle_alpha   90.00
_cell.angle_beta   90.00
_cell.angle_gamma   90.00
#
_symmetry.space_group_name_H-M   'P 1'
#
loop_
_entity.id
_entity.type
_entity.pdbx_description
1 polymer ?
#
loop_
_entity_poly.entity_id
_entity_poly.type
_entity_poly.pdbx_seq_one_letter_code
_entity_poly.pdbx_strand_id
1 'polypeptide(L)'
;GGVKETYKAYGQEGAVYEHASRDKQTRAMAFLNEQLFDTPEWLIDQEIFNKIESDGGIDRIRSIQVRTLNNVLDFGRMARLMENEEVNGKDAYGLLEMMTDLRKGLFKELPRGRTIDRYRRNLQRAYVERLEFIMNNEQPRIPAAFRRFVSQSSVDVVQSDIRPIVRAELTTLKRDAARAANRTSDRLSKIHLLDLVERIDMILDPK
;
A
#
# COMPACT_ATOMS: atom_id res chain seq x y z
N GLY A 1 7.32 4.18 -8.15
CA GLY A 1 7.62 4.36 -9.57
C GLY A 1 7.26 5.74 -10.04
N GLY A 2 7.78 6.79 -9.37
CA GLY A 2 7.61 8.15 -9.87
C GLY A 2 8.40 8.32 -11.16
N VAL A 3 7.80 8.95 -12.17
CA VAL A 3 8.50 9.36 -13.40
C VAL A 3 8.39 10.87 -13.47
N LYS A 4 9.52 11.54 -13.62
CA LYS A 4 9.62 12.98 -13.85
C LYS A 4 9.66 13.19 -15.36
N GLU A 5 8.69 13.93 -15.86
CA GLU A 5 8.73 14.46 -17.22
C GLU A 5 9.40 15.83 -17.18
N THR A 6 10.37 16.05 -18.06
CA THR A 6 11.01 17.34 -18.27
C THR A 6 10.71 17.78 -19.70
N TYR A 7 9.91 18.84 -19.86
CA TYR A 7 9.66 19.42 -21.16
C TYR A 7 10.95 20.03 -21.71
N LYS A 8 11.40 19.53 -22.87
CA LYS A 8 12.64 19.95 -23.52
C LYS A 8 12.34 20.59 -24.88
N ALA A 9 13.09 21.64 -25.22
CA ALA A 9 13.06 22.22 -26.55
C ALA A 9 13.82 21.34 -27.55
N TYR A 10 13.53 21.49 -28.84
CA TYR A 10 14.24 20.78 -29.90
C TYR A 10 15.75 21.07 -29.81
N GLY A 11 16.57 20.02 -29.73
CA GLY A 11 18.03 20.11 -29.62
C GLY A 11 18.58 20.16 -28.18
N GLN A 12 17.74 20.16 -27.15
CA GLN A 12 18.18 20.09 -25.76
C GLN A 12 18.50 18.64 -25.35
N GLU A 13 19.73 18.40 -24.88
CA GLU A 13 20.23 17.06 -24.56
C GLU A 13 19.55 16.40 -23.32
N GLY A 14 19.59 15.06 -23.28
CA GLY A 14 19.14 14.19 -22.19
C GLY A 14 17.69 13.68 -22.33
N ALA A 15 17.28 12.75 -21.46
CA ALA A 15 15.96 12.14 -21.51
C ALA A 15 14.80 13.09 -21.16
N VAL A 16 13.63 12.89 -21.80
CA VAL A 16 12.37 13.60 -21.48
C VAL A 16 11.70 12.99 -20.25
N TYR A 17 11.84 11.68 -20.05
CA TYR A 17 11.30 10.95 -18.92
C TYR A 17 12.43 10.35 -18.09
N GLU A 18 12.42 10.62 -16.78
CA GLU A 18 13.41 10.12 -15.83
C GLU A 18 12.70 9.47 -14.64
N HIS A 19 13.15 8.30 -14.21
CA HIS A 19 12.62 7.71 -12.98
C HIS A 19 13.09 8.50 -11.75
N ALA A 20 12.22 8.63 -10.76
CA ALA A 20 12.58 9.25 -9.49
C ALA A 20 13.69 8.44 -8.80
N SER A 21 14.67 9.12 -8.20
CA SER A 21 15.78 8.46 -7.52
C SER A 21 15.30 7.49 -6.44
N ARG A 22 16.06 6.40 -6.25
CA ARG A 22 15.80 5.40 -5.20
C ARG A 22 15.69 6.04 -3.82
N ASP A 23 16.65 6.88 -3.44
CA ASP A 23 16.63 7.62 -2.16
C ASP A 23 15.30 8.34 -1.93
N LYS A 24 14.81 9.08 -2.93
CA LYS A 24 13.55 9.81 -2.81
C LYS A 24 12.36 8.88 -2.61
N GLN A 25 12.32 7.76 -3.32
CA GLN A 25 11.22 6.79 -3.20
C GLN A 25 11.25 6.07 -1.84
N THR A 26 12.42 5.66 -1.36
CA THR A 26 12.60 5.06 -0.03
C THR A 26 12.20 6.03 1.09
N ARG A 27 12.66 7.29 1.04
CA ARG A 27 12.27 8.31 2.02
C ARG A 27 10.78 8.65 1.96
N ALA A 28 10.18 8.65 0.77
CA ALA A 28 8.74 8.84 0.63
C ALA A 28 7.94 7.71 1.28
N MET A 29 8.37 6.44 1.12
CA MET A 29 7.72 5.31 1.79
C MET A 29 7.87 5.39 3.31
N ALA A 30 9.07 5.72 3.80
CA ALA A 30 9.30 5.92 5.23
C ALA A 30 8.40 7.03 5.80
N PHE A 31 8.29 8.16 5.11
CA PHE A 31 7.42 9.27 5.47
C PHE A 31 5.95 8.84 5.54
N LEU A 32 5.44 8.09 4.56
CA LEU A 32 4.05 7.60 4.57
C LEU A 32 3.79 6.66 5.75
N ASN A 33 4.74 5.77 6.03
CA ASN A 33 4.65 4.87 7.18
C ASN A 33 4.59 5.64 8.50
N GLU A 34 5.47 6.61 8.70
CA GLU A 34 5.60 7.36 9.95
C GLU A 34 4.48 8.40 10.15
N GLN A 35 4.11 9.13 9.11
CA GLN A 35 3.25 10.32 9.26
C GLN A 35 1.77 10.03 8.98
N LEU A 36 1.47 8.96 8.25
CA LEU A 36 0.10 8.65 7.83
C LEU A 36 -0.39 7.28 8.28
N PHE A 37 0.41 6.22 8.11
CA PHE A 37 -0.05 4.86 8.38
C PHE A 37 0.11 4.46 9.85
N ASP A 38 1.10 5.00 10.53
CA ASP A 38 1.08 5.05 11.99
C ASP A 38 -0.12 5.84 12.48
N THR A 39 -0.66 5.44 13.64
CA THR A 39 -1.82 6.11 14.24
C THR A 39 -1.47 7.58 14.42
N PRO A 40 -2.10 8.51 13.66
CA PRO A 40 -1.66 9.89 13.63
C PRO A 40 -2.29 10.60 14.83
N GLU A 41 -1.71 10.38 16.03
CA GLU A 41 -2.19 10.99 17.28
C GLU A 41 -2.31 12.52 17.15
N TRP A 42 -1.40 13.15 16.39
CA TRP A 42 -1.42 14.59 16.08
C TRP A 42 -2.65 15.06 15.29
N LEU A 43 -3.27 14.17 14.51
CA LEU A 43 -4.49 14.44 13.75
C LEU A 43 -5.74 14.06 14.57
N ILE A 44 -5.56 13.37 15.70
CA ILE A 44 -6.62 12.91 16.60
C ILE A 44 -6.72 13.84 17.81
N ASP A 45 -7.19 15.06 17.57
CA ASP A 45 -7.52 15.99 18.64
C ASP A 45 -8.96 15.73 19.11
N GLN A 46 -9.08 15.10 20.28
CA GLN A 46 -10.38 14.78 20.91
C GLN A 46 -11.14 16.05 21.32
N GLU A 47 -10.47 17.17 21.64
CA GLU A 47 -11.16 18.43 21.95
C GLU A 47 -11.80 19.05 20.71
N ILE A 48 -11.18 18.87 19.56
CA ILE A 48 -11.76 19.28 18.28
C ILE A 48 -12.87 18.30 17.89
N PHE A 49 -12.64 16.98 17.91
CA PHE A 49 -13.66 16.00 17.52
C PHE A 49 -14.95 16.11 18.32
N ASN A 50 -14.84 16.28 19.65
CA ASN A 50 -16.00 16.48 20.54
C ASN A 50 -16.80 17.76 20.25
N LYS A 51 -16.26 18.70 19.47
CA LYS A 51 -16.91 19.96 19.09
C LYS A 51 -17.54 19.95 17.69
N ILE A 52 -17.22 18.96 16.84
CA ILE A 52 -17.69 18.91 15.45
C ILE A 52 -18.63 17.73 15.17
N GLU A 53 -18.42 16.55 15.76
CA GLU A 53 -19.23 15.36 15.44
C GLU A 53 -19.33 14.40 16.65
N SER A 54 -20.47 13.72 16.87
CA SER A 54 -20.64 12.73 17.94
C SER A 54 -19.99 11.37 17.64
N ASP A 55 -19.71 11.10 16.36
CA ASP A 55 -18.95 9.99 15.79
C ASP A 55 -18.37 10.42 14.41
N GLY A 56 -17.47 9.64 13.78
CA GLY A 56 -16.99 9.93 12.40
C GLY A 56 -15.52 10.33 12.21
N GLY A 57 -14.84 10.81 13.26
CA GLY A 57 -13.40 11.15 13.19
C GLY A 57 -12.50 9.96 12.83
N ILE A 58 -12.86 8.76 13.29
CA ILE A 58 -12.19 7.50 12.93
C ILE A 58 -12.31 7.20 11.43
N ASP A 59 -13.49 7.42 10.84
CA ASP A 59 -13.73 7.11 9.43
C ASP A 59 -13.06 8.09 8.48
N ARG A 60 -12.87 9.35 8.88
CA ARG A 60 -12.10 10.33 8.11
C ARG A 60 -10.64 9.92 7.97
N ILE A 61 -9.98 9.58 9.08
CA ILE A 61 -8.59 9.12 9.08
C ILE A 61 -8.46 7.83 8.27
N ARG A 62 -9.35 6.86 8.52
CA ARG A 62 -9.40 5.62 7.75
C ARG A 62 -9.52 5.91 6.26
N SER A 63 -10.41 6.79 5.84
CA SER A 63 -10.63 7.12 4.43
C SER A 63 -9.38 7.71 3.75
N ILE A 64 -8.63 8.55 4.46
CA ILE A 64 -7.37 9.12 3.94
C ILE A 64 -6.30 8.03 3.82
N GLN A 65 -6.12 7.21 4.87
CA GLN A 65 -5.16 6.12 4.86
C GLN A 65 -5.46 5.10 3.75
N VAL A 66 -6.72 4.67 3.61
CA VAL A 66 -7.16 3.73 2.58
C VAL A 66 -6.96 4.30 1.18
N ARG A 67 -7.31 5.58 0.95
CA ARG A 67 -7.10 6.23 -0.35
C ARG A 67 -5.61 6.27 -0.71
N THR A 68 -4.75 6.65 0.23
CA THR A 68 -3.30 6.68 0.00
C THR A 68 -2.74 5.29 -0.24
N LEU A 69 -3.20 4.29 0.53
CA LEU A 69 -2.82 2.89 0.34
C LEU A 69 -3.18 2.37 -1.05
N ASN A 70 -4.42 2.63 -1.49
CA ASN A 70 -4.89 2.23 -2.82
C ASN A 70 -4.08 2.91 -3.93
N ASN A 71 -3.69 4.17 -3.73
CA ASN A 71 -2.81 4.87 -4.67
C ASN A 71 -1.41 4.24 -4.71
N VAL A 72 -0.81 3.92 -3.55
CA VAL A 72 0.52 3.26 -3.47
C VAL A 72 0.49 1.93 -4.22
N LEU A 73 -0.60 1.17 -4.06
CA LEU A 73 -0.83 -0.14 -4.70
C LEU A 73 -1.63 -0.02 -6.01
N ASP A 74 -1.55 1.11 -6.71
CA ASP A 74 -2.16 1.26 -8.03
C ASP A 74 -1.43 0.41 -9.07
N PHE A 75 -2.17 -0.27 -9.96
CA PHE A 75 -1.60 -1.13 -10.99
C PHE A 75 -0.56 -0.41 -11.86
N GLY A 76 -0.84 0.82 -12.29
CA GLY A 76 0.08 1.59 -13.12
C GLY A 76 1.31 2.04 -12.34
N ARG A 77 1.21 2.22 -11.02
CA ARG A 77 2.38 2.47 -10.16
C ARG A 77 3.22 1.22 -9.96
N MET A 78 2.60 0.05 -9.78
CA MET A 78 3.30 -1.23 -9.67
C MET A 78 4.07 -1.55 -10.95
N ALA A 79 3.44 -1.38 -12.12
CA ALA A 79 4.12 -1.54 -13.41
C ALA A 79 5.32 -0.60 -13.57
N ARG A 80 5.18 0.68 -13.22
CA ARG A 80 6.33 1.62 -13.27
C ARG A 80 7.45 1.29 -12.29
N LEU A 81 7.18 0.59 -11.20
CA LEU A 81 8.23 0.12 -10.29
C LEU A 81 9.01 -1.04 -10.91
N MET A 82 8.29 -2.00 -11.52
CA MET A 82 8.90 -3.12 -12.24
C MET A 82 9.74 -2.64 -13.44
N GLU A 83 9.18 -1.75 -14.26
CA GLU A 83 9.91 -1.16 -15.41
C GLU A 83 11.17 -0.42 -14.95
N ASN A 84 11.08 0.36 -13.88
CA ASN A 84 12.23 1.07 -13.34
C ASN A 84 13.33 0.11 -12.86
N GLU A 85 12.96 -1.00 -12.25
CA GLU A 85 13.87 -2.05 -11.79
C GLU A 85 14.51 -2.79 -12.95
N GLU A 86 13.78 -3.06 -14.04
CA GLU A 86 14.35 -3.66 -15.26
C GLU A 86 15.37 -2.73 -15.92
N VAL A 87 15.07 -1.43 -16.00
CA VAL A 87 15.94 -0.44 -16.66
C VAL A 87 17.16 -0.07 -15.81
N ASN A 88 16.98 0.13 -14.50
CA ASN A 88 18.02 0.70 -13.62
C ASN A 88 18.58 -0.31 -12.61
N GLY A 89 18.11 -1.56 -12.62
CA GLY A 89 18.59 -2.62 -11.74
C GLY A 89 18.58 -2.22 -10.26
N LYS A 90 19.70 -2.46 -9.57
CA LYS A 90 19.89 -2.17 -8.14
C LYS A 90 19.73 -0.69 -7.76
N ASP A 91 19.85 0.23 -8.72
CA ASP A 91 19.72 1.66 -8.48
C ASP A 91 18.25 2.11 -8.49
N ALA A 92 17.31 1.20 -8.78
CA ALA A 92 15.88 1.41 -8.66
C ALA A 92 15.36 1.10 -7.26
N TYR A 93 14.26 1.78 -6.90
CA TYR A 93 13.35 1.27 -5.88
C TYR A 93 12.33 0.37 -6.57
N GLY A 94 12.45 -0.95 -6.37
CA GLY A 94 11.68 -1.97 -7.06
C GLY A 94 10.32 -2.27 -6.42
N LEU A 95 9.51 -3.11 -7.08
CA LEU A 95 8.17 -3.45 -6.59
C LEU A 95 8.23 -4.31 -5.32
N LEU A 96 9.12 -5.30 -5.29
CA LEU A 96 9.29 -6.20 -4.13
C LEU A 96 9.75 -5.44 -2.87
N GLU A 97 10.68 -4.49 -3.04
CA GLU A 97 11.16 -3.64 -1.95
C GLU A 97 10.02 -2.76 -1.42
N MET A 98 9.28 -2.11 -2.32
CA MET A 98 8.12 -1.27 -1.98
C MET A 98 7.06 -2.04 -1.18
N MET A 99 6.68 -3.23 -1.65
CA MET A 99 5.71 -4.09 -0.96
C MET A 99 6.21 -4.51 0.43
N THR A 100 7.50 -4.84 0.54
CA THR A 100 8.12 -5.23 1.80
C THR A 100 8.15 -4.09 2.82
N ASP A 101 8.56 -2.88 2.40
CA ASP A 101 8.62 -1.71 3.26
C ASP A 101 7.22 -1.27 3.72
N LEU A 102 6.26 -1.31 2.80
CA LEU A 102 4.86 -1.03 3.11
C LEU A 102 4.33 -2.04 4.15
N ARG A 103 4.46 -3.36 3.93
CA ARG A 103 4.03 -4.38 4.90
C ARG A 103 4.70 -4.16 6.26
N LYS A 104 6.01 -3.93 6.30
CA LYS A 104 6.74 -3.72 7.57
C LYS A 104 6.20 -2.53 8.34
N GLY A 105 5.85 -1.44 7.65
CA GLY A 105 5.20 -0.28 8.26
C GLY A 105 3.80 -0.58 8.77
N LEU A 106 2.94 -1.15 7.92
CA LEU A 106 1.54 -1.46 8.25
C LEU A 106 1.37 -2.50 9.36
N PHE A 107 2.35 -3.38 9.55
CA PHE A 107 2.31 -4.51 10.49
C PHE A 107 3.45 -4.50 11.51
N LYS A 108 3.97 -3.32 11.88
CA LYS A 108 5.10 -3.15 12.80
C LYS A 108 4.89 -3.78 14.20
N GLU A 109 3.64 -4.03 14.58
CA GLU A 109 3.24 -4.64 15.84
C GLU A 109 3.54 -6.15 15.90
N LEU A 110 3.45 -6.83 14.75
CA LEU A 110 3.45 -8.28 14.64
C LEU A 110 4.75 -8.93 15.14
N PRO A 111 5.96 -8.44 14.78
CA PRO A 111 7.21 -9.08 15.21
C PRO A 111 7.33 -9.24 16.72
N ARG A 112 6.78 -8.29 17.48
CA ARG A 112 6.84 -8.23 18.95
C ARG A 112 5.52 -8.58 19.63
N GLY A 113 4.48 -8.98 18.89
CA GLY A 113 3.16 -9.30 19.44
C GLY A 113 2.50 -8.12 20.18
N ARG A 114 2.83 -6.88 19.79
CA ARG A 114 2.29 -5.68 20.45
C ARG A 114 0.78 -5.58 20.23
N THR A 115 0.11 -4.91 21.16
CA THR A 115 -1.30 -4.53 21.00
C THR A 115 -1.47 -3.68 19.73
N ILE A 116 -2.48 -4.01 18.93
CA ILE A 116 -2.82 -3.33 17.69
C ILE A 116 -4.07 -2.50 17.96
N ASP A 117 -3.99 -1.18 17.88
CA ASP A 117 -5.14 -0.30 18.12
C ASP A 117 -6.19 -0.37 16.99
N ARG A 118 -7.35 0.26 17.20
CA ARG A 118 -8.48 0.20 16.26
C ARG A 118 -8.13 0.77 14.87
N TYR A 119 -7.39 1.87 14.79
CA TYR A 119 -7.02 2.50 13.52
C TYR A 119 -6.08 1.60 12.72
N ARG A 120 -5.08 1.03 13.40
CA ARG A 120 -4.13 0.08 12.81
C ARG A 120 -4.81 -1.18 12.31
N ARG A 121 -5.70 -1.78 13.10
CA ARG A 121 -6.49 -2.95 12.66
C ARG A 121 -7.34 -2.64 11.43
N ASN A 122 -7.92 -1.44 11.34
CA ASN A 122 -8.71 -1.04 10.16
C ASN A 122 -7.83 -0.91 8.92
N LEU A 123 -6.66 -0.29 9.05
CA LEU A 123 -5.72 -0.14 7.95
C LEU A 123 -5.14 -1.49 7.49
N GLN A 124 -4.84 -2.39 8.42
CA GLN A 124 -4.38 -3.75 8.12
C GLN A 124 -5.44 -4.57 7.36
N ARG A 125 -6.73 -4.43 7.71
CA ARG A 125 -7.82 -5.03 6.91
C ARG A 125 -7.89 -4.43 5.50
N ALA A 126 -7.83 -3.11 5.40
CA ALA A 126 -7.87 -2.44 4.11
C ALA A 126 -6.70 -2.84 3.20
N TYR A 127 -5.54 -3.15 3.76
CA TYR A 127 -4.43 -3.71 3.00
C TYR A 127 -4.76 -5.07 2.40
N VAL A 128 -5.28 -6.00 3.22
CA VAL A 128 -5.69 -7.33 2.73
C VAL A 128 -6.80 -7.22 1.70
N GLU A 129 -7.80 -6.36 1.91
CA GLU A 129 -8.87 -6.07 0.93
C GLU A 129 -8.30 -5.50 -0.38
N ARG A 130 -7.27 -4.64 -0.30
CA ARG A 130 -6.62 -4.11 -1.50
C ARG A 130 -5.83 -5.18 -2.24
N LEU A 131 -5.16 -6.10 -1.54
CA LEU A 131 -4.47 -7.23 -2.16
C LEU A 131 -5.47 -8.19 -2.82
N GLU A 132 -6.59 -8.49 -2.17
CA GLU A 132 -7.71 -9.25 -2.76
C GLU A 132 -8.21 -8.60 -4.06
N PHE A 133 -8.45 -7.29 -4.02
CA PHE A 133 -8.87 -6.54 -5.21
C PHE A 133 -7.88 -6.74 -6.37
N ILE A 134 -6.58 -6.64 -6.10
CA ILE A 134 -5.54 -6.82 -7.12
C ILE A 134 -5.52 -8.26 -7.66
N MET A 135 -5.75 -9.27 -6.82
CA MET A 135 -5.84 -10.67 -7.22
C MET A 135 -7.02 -10.95 -8.18
N ASN A 136 -8.14 -10.24 -7.97
CA ASN A 136 -9.42 -10.58 -8.61
C ASN A 136 -9.87 -9.62 -9.70
N ASN A 137 -9.17 -8.50 -9.91
CA ASN A 137 -9.59 -7.46 -10.85
C ASN A 137 -8.49 -7.13 -11.87
N GLU A 138 -8.91 -6.50 -12.96
CA GLU A 138 -8.05 -5.86 -13.93
C GLU A 138 -7.84 -4.37 -13.61
N GLN A 139 -6.91 -3.73 -14.31
CA GLN A 139 -6.69 -2.30 -14.17
C GLN A 139 -7.97 -1.50 -14.51
N PRO A 140 -8.49 -0.66 -13.60
CA PRO A 140 -9.65 0.16 -13.88
C PRO A 140 -9.40 1.12 -15.04
N ARG A 141 -10.35 1.18 -15.98
CA ARG A 141 -10.28 2.11 -17.12
C ARG A 141 -10.56 3.53 -16.67
N ILE A 142 -9.76 4.48 -17.14
CA ILE A 142 -10.03 5.91 -16.95
C ILE A 142 -11.24 6.31 -17.79
N PRO A 143 -12.30 6.92 -17.20
CA PRO A 143 -13.42 7.41 -17.97
C PRO A 143 -12.98 8.41 -19.03
N ALA A 144 -13.64 8.40 -20.19
CA ALA A 144 -13.20 9.18 -21.36
C ALA A 144 -13.00 10.67 -21.06
N ALA A 145 -13.86 11.24 -20.21
CA ALA A 145 -13.81 12.65 -19.79
C ALA A 145 -12.51 13.03 -19.04
N PHE A 146 -11.86 12.08 -18.37
CA PHE A 146 -10.69 12.35 -17.52
C PHE A 146 -9.35 11.96 -18.15
N ARG A 147 -9.36 11.28 -19.31
CA ARG A 147 -8.14 10.79 -19.97
C ARG A 147 -7.12 11.89 -20.32
N ARG A 148 -7.56 13.13 -20.49
CA ARG A 148 -6.67 14.27 -20.77
C ARG A 148 -5.94 14.82 -19.53
N PHE A 149 -6.44 14.51 -18.34
CA PHE A 149 -5.93 15.06 -17.08
C PHE A 149 -5.18 14.03 -16.24
N VAL A 150 -5.23 12.75 -16.63
CA VAL A 150 -4.68 11.65 -15.85
C VAL A 150 -3.79 10.81 -16.76
N SER A 151 -2.53 10.65 -16.36
CA SER A 151 -1.60 9.70 -16.98
C SER A 151 -1.60 8.40 -16.17
N GLN A 152 -1.89 7.28 -16.83
CA GLN A 152 -1.85 5.95 -16.25
C GLN A 152 -1.11 5.00 -17.19
N SER A 153 -0.11 4.31 -16.65
CA SER A 153 0.57 3.23 -17.37
C SER A 153 -0.40 2.07 -17.56
N SER A 154 -0.66 1.69 -18.81
CA SER A 154 -1.52 0.54 -19.13
C SER A 154 -0.85 -0.75 -18.69
N VAL A 155 -1.60 -1.64 -18.04
CA VAL A 155 -1.09 -2.91 -17.54
C VAL A 155 -2.05 -4.04 -17.91
N ASP A 156 -1.54 -5.08 -18.55
CA ASP A 156 -2.20 -6.39 -18.58
C ASP A 156 -1.87 -7.10 -17.27
N VAL A 157 -2.82 -7.14 -16.33
CA VAL A 157 -2.57 -7.65 -14.98
C VAL A 157 -2.31 -9.15 -15.02
N VAL A 158 -3.02 -9.89 -15.88
CA VAL A 158 -2.91 -11.35 -16.02
C VAL A 158 -1.52 -11.74 -16.53
N GLN A 159 -0.97 -10.97 -17.47
CA GLN A 159 0.34 -11.23 -18.08
C GLN A 159 1.50 -10.52 -17.35
N SER A 160 1.27 -10.00 -16.15
CA SER A 160 2.29 -9.33 -15.35
C SER A 160 2.63 -10.07 -14.06
N ASP A 161 3.79 -9.78 -13.49
CA ASP A 161 4.22 -10.32 -12.20
C ASP A 161 3.45 -9.76 -10.99
N ILE A 162 2.49 -8.86 -11.21
CA ILE A 162 1.70 -8.23 -10.13
C ILE A 162 0.99 -9.28 -9.27
N ARG A 163 0.21 -10.19 -9.88
CA ARG A 163 -0.53 -11.21 -9.12
C ARG A 163 0.39 -12.22 -8.43
N PRO A 164 1.43 -12.77 -9.08
CA PRO A 164 2.43 -13.59 -8.40
C PRO A 164 3.06 -12.92 -7.17
N ILE A 165 3.46 -11.65 -7.29
CA ILE A 165 4.05 -10.89 -6.18
C ILE A 165 3.04 -10.68 -5.05
N VAL A 166 1.79 -10.32 -5.36
CA VAL A 166 0.74 -10.16 -4.36
C VAL A 166 0.41 -11.49 -3.67
N ARG A 167 0.42 -12.60 -4.39
CA ARG A 167 0.26 -13.94 -3.79
C ARG A 167 1.38 -14.26 -2.81
N ALA A 168 2.63 -13.95 -3.14
CA ALA A 168 3.77 -14.13 -2.24
C ALA A 168 3.69 -13.23 -1.00
N GLU A 169 3.20 -11.99 -1.18
CA GLU A 169 2.95 -11.03 -0.12
C GLU A 169 1.89 -11.55 0.87
N LEU A 170 0.72 -11.98 0.36
CA LEU A 170 -0.35 -12.59 1.14
C LEU A 170 0.14 -13.83 1.91
N THR A 171 0.90 -14.70 1.25
CA THR A 171 1.48 -15.91 1.88
C THR A 171 2.40 -15.55 3.06
N THR A 172 3.25 -14.53 2.87
CA THR A 172 4.14 -14.04 3.93
C THR A 172 3.34 -13.44 5.08
N LEU A 173 2.35 -12.60 4.76
CA LEU A 173 1.52 -11.94 5.75
C LEU A 173 0.68 -12.93 6.58
N LYS A 174 0.09 -13.96 5.95
CA LYS A 174 -0.64 -15.02 6.64
C LYS A 174 0.22 -15.65 7.73
N ARG A 175 1.44 -16.06 7.34
CA ARG A 175 2.39 -16.70 8.25
C ARG A 175 2.79 -15.79 9.41
N ASP A 176 3.03 -14.51 9.13
CA ASP A 176 3.45 -13.55 10.15
C ASP A 176 2.29 -13.19 11.10
N ALA A 177 1.06 -13.05 10.57
CA ALA A 177 -0.15 -12.83 11.36
C ALA A 177 -0.46 -14.01 12.28
N ALA A 178 -0.38 -15.25 11.78
CA ALA A 178 -0.57 -16.46 12.58
C ALA A 178 0.44 -16.57 13.74
N ARG A 179 1.72 -16.25 13.47
CA ARG A 179 2.75 -16.21 14.52
C ARG A 179 2.48 -15.12 15.55
N ALA A 180 2.07 -13.93 15.11
CA ALA A 180 1.77 -12.81 16.00
C ALA A 180 0.53 -13.09 16.87
N ALA A 181 -0.49 -13.78 16.35
CA ALA A 181 -1.69 -14.18 17.08
C ALA A 181 -1.37 -15.11 18.28
N ASN A 182 -0.32 -15.93 18.15
CA ASN A 182 0.17 -16.80 19.23
C ASN A 182 1.04 -16.05 20.27
N ARG A 183 1.56 -14.87 19.93
CA ARG A 183 2.46 -14.09 20.80
C ARG A 183 1.76 -12.98 21.56
N THR A 184 0.69 -12.41 21.00
CA THR A 184 -0.01 -11.29 21.62
C THR A 184 -0.92 -11.75 22.77
N SER A 185 -0.90 -11.01 23.87
CA SER A 185 -1.81 -11.21 25.01
C SER A 185 -3.10 -10.38 24.89
N ASP A 186 -3.13 -9.40 23.98
CA ASP A 186 -4.32 -8.57 23.78
C ASP A 186 -5.40 -9.35 23.00
N ARG A 187 -6.59 -9.46 23.61
CA ARG A 187 -7.69 -10.28 23.09
C ARG A 187 -8.16 -9.78 21.72
N LEU A 188 -8.31 -8.47 21.54
CA LEU A 188 -8.81 -7.91 20.27
C LEU A 188 -7.77 -8.01 19.16
N SER A 189 -6.49 -7.84 19.46
CA SER A 189 -5.38 -8.06 18.53
C SER A 189 -5.34 -9.51 18.08
N LYS A 190 -5.50 -10.46 19.02
CA LYS A 190 -5.55 -11.89 18.68
C LYS A 190 -6.72 -12.23 17.76
N ILE A 191 -7.93 -11.77 18.09
CA ILE A 191 -9.13 -11.98 17.26
C ILE A 191 -8.91 -11.42 15.86
N HIS A 192 -8.38 -10.21 15.75
CA HIS A 192 -8.12 -9.57 14.48
C HIS A 192 -7.09 -10.31 13.62
N LEU A 193 -5.98 -10.76 14.21
CA LEU A 193 -4.95 -11.47 13.47
C LEU A 193 -5.44 -12.83 12.96
N LEU A 194 -6.27 -13.53 13.74
CA LEU A 194 -6.90 -14.78 13.29
C LEU A 194 -7.91 -14.51 12.15
N ASP A 195 -8.73 -13.46 12.24
CA ASP A 195 -9.62 -13.02 11.16
C ASP A 195 -8.84 -12.66 9.87
N LEU A 196 -7.68 -11.99 9.99
CA LEU A 196 -6.82 -11.74 8.83
C LEU A 196 -6.28 -13.02 8.19
N VAL A 197 -5.88 -14.02 9.00
CA VAL A 197 -5.39 -15.30 8.49
C VAL A 197 -6.48 -15.99 7.66
N GLU A 198 -7.70 -16.06 8.17
CA GLU A 198 -8.84 -16.67 7.47
C GLU A 198 -9.19 -15.92 6.18
N ARG A 199 -9.20 -14.58 6.20
CA ARG A 199 -9.43 -13.77 4.99
C ARG A 199 -8.36 -14.03 3.92
N ILE A 200 -7.09 -14.08 4.33
CA ILE A 200 -6.01 -14.37 3.40
C ILE A 200 -6.16 -15.78 2.81
N ASP A 201 -6.62 -16.74 3.60
CA ASP A 201 -6.90 -18.09 3.09
C ASP A 201 -8.01 -18.12 2.05
N MET A 202 -9.10 -17.40 2.27
CA MET A 202 -10.17 -17.28 1.27
C MET A 202 -9.69 -16.64 -0.05
N ILE A 203 -8.70 -15.74 0.01
CA ILE A 203 -8.12 -15.12 -1.20
C ILE A 203 -7.18 -16.09 -1.91
N LEU A 204 -6.36 -16.83 -1.16
CA LEU A 204 -5.35 -17.72 -1.72
C LEU A 204 -5.93 -19.04 -2.25
N ASP A 205 -6.98 -19.54 -1.60
CA ASP A 205 -7.67 -20.80 -1.88
C ASP A 205 -9.20 -20.58 -1.93
N PRO A 206 -9.71 -19.91 -2.98
CA PRO A 206 -11.13 -19.69 -3.15
C PRO A 206 -11.84 -21.01 -3.47
N LYS A 207 -12.96 -21.26 -2.78
CA LYS A 207 -13.80 -22.45 -2.97
C LYS A 207 -14.77 -22.31 -4.14
#